data_AF-A0A444MBR0-F1
#
_entry.id   AF-A0A444MBR0-F1
#
_cell.length_a   1.000
_cell.length_b   1.000
_cell.length_c   1.000
_cell.angle_alpha   90.00
_cell.angle_beta   90.00
_cell.angle_gamma   90.00
#
_symmetry.space_group_name_H-M   'P 1'
#
loop_
_entity.id
_entity.type
_entity.pdbx_description
1 polymer ?
#
loop_
_entity_poly.entity_id
_entity_poly.type
_entity_poly.pdbx_seq_one_letter_code
_entity_poly.pdbx_strand_id
1 'polypeptide(L)'
;MPRSQNRTARGQNPAAREQILTAAREEFAEAGYNGGRIDSIARRSGLNKQLVYYYFGSKDDLYRAALEAIYSEIRLKERELDLRTLPPEEAITRLIDFSLNYLAQHNEFIRMLADENAMGAPHMQNAETMLATNSPLISMIGATLRDGEAQGIFRKGVDPLELYISIAGMTFFYFANGKTMSAIFGRNLADPAVIESYRSHIVTMVLKGLRA
;
A
#
# COMPACT_ATOMS: atom_id res chain seq x y z
N MET A 1 2.76 -15.01 53.67
CA MET A 1 2.40 -15.47 52.32
C MET A 1 1.76 -14.31 51.54
N PRO A 2 2.46 -13.62 50.62
CA PRO A 2 1.80 -12.73 49.69
C PRO A 2 1.81 -13.36 48.28
N ARG A 3 0.63 -13.79 47.82
CA ARG A 3 0.32 -14.01 46.40
C ARG A 3 -0.54 -12.84 45.97
N SER A 4 -0.05 -11.96 45.10
CA SER A 4 -0.86 -11.19 44.12
C SER A 4 -0.04 -10.04 43.50
N GLN A 5 0.95 -10.33 42.68
CA GLN A 5 1.62 -9.27 41.89
C GLN A 5 2.11 -9.72 40.50
N ASN A 6 1.49 -10.74 39.89
CA ASN A 6 2.00 -11.25 38.61
C ASN A 6 0.94 -11.68 37.57
N ARG A 7 -0.18 -10.96 37.47
CA ARG A 7 -1.24 -11.23 36.46
C ARG A 7 -1.38 -10.20 35.35
N THR A 8 -0.61 -9.12 35.34
CA THR A 8 -0.80 -8.00 34.41
C THR A 8 0.26 -7.86 33.31
N ALA A 9 1.33 -8.66 33.32
CA ALA A 9 2.40 -8.59 32.30
C ALA A 9 2.44 -9.79 31.32
N ARG A 10 1.47 -10.72 31.40
CA ARG A 10 1.43 -11.98 30.62
C ARG A 10 0.42 -11.97 29.46
N GLY A 11 -0.20 -10.83 29.16
CA GLY A 11 -1.46 -10.73 28.42
C GLY A 11 -1.41 -10.25 26.97
N GLN A 12 -0.23 -9.96 26.42
CA GLN A 12 -0.07 -9.60 25.01
C GLN A 12 1.02 -10.48 24.43
N ASN A 13 0.64 -11.57 23.77
CA ASN A 13 1.55 -12.30 22.89
C ASN A 13 1.59 -11.53 21.54
N PRO A 14 2.67 -10.80 21.20
CA PRO A 14 2.73 -10.04 19.95
C PRO A 14 2.60 -10.95 18.72
N ALA A 15 3.08 -12.20 18.83
CA ALA A 15 2.97 -13.18 17.75
C ALA A 15 1.51 -13.55 17.46
N ALA A 16 0.65 -13.64 18.48
CA ALA A 16 -0.76 -13.96 18.28
C ALA A 16 -1.51 -12.80 17.59
N ARG A 17 -1.21 -11.56 17.97
CA ARG A 17 -1.79 -10.38 17.30
C ARG A 17 -1.39 -10.35 15.82
N GLU A 18 -0.12 -10.61 15.51
CA GLU A 18 0.38 -10.63 14.15
C GLU A 18 -0.22 -11.79 13.32
N GLN A 19 -0.34 -12.98 13.90
CA GLN A 19 -1.00 -14.13 13.26
C GLN A 19 -2.44 -13.82 12.84
N ILE A 20 -3.20 -13.16 13.72
CA ILE A 20 -4.58 -12.74 13.41
C ILE A 20 -4.58 -11.69 12.30
N LEU A 21 -3.65 -10.73 12.35
CA LEU A 21 -3.56 -9.65 11.37
C LEU A 21 -3.22 -10.17 9.96
N THR A 22 -2.25 -11.07 9.85
CA THR A 22 -1.90 -11.74 8.59
C THR A 22 -3.09 -12.54 8.05
N ALA A 23 -3.74 -13.34 8.88
CA ALA A 23 -4.93 -14.09 8.49
C ALA A 23 -6.09 -13.18 8.06
N ALA A 24 -6.24 -12.02 8.70
CA ALA A 24 -7.25 -11.04 8.34
C ALA A 24 -6.96 -10.39 6.98
N ARG A 25 -5.71 -9.99 6.70
CA ARG A 25 -5.30 -9.46 5.39
C ARG A 25 -5.67 -10.42 4.26
N GLU A 26 -5.37 -11.71 4.43
CA GLU A 26 -5.70 -12.74 3.44
C GLU A 26 -7.21 -12.92 3.27
N GLU A 27 -7.97 -13.08 4.36
CA GLU A 27 -9.42 -13.26 4.29
C GLU A 27 -10.11 -12.06 3.62
N PHE A 28 -9.72 -10.84 4.00
CA PHE A 28 -10.33 -9.63 3.45
C PHE A 28 -9.92 -9.38 2.00
N ALA A 29 -8.70 -9.73 1.60
CA ALA A 29 -8.30 -9.70 0.20
C ALA A 29 -9.07 -10.73 -0.66
N GLU A 30 -9.43 -11.88 -0.10
CA GLU A 30 -10.17 -12.92 -0.82
C GLU A 30 -11.67 -12.62 -0.91
N ALA A 31 -12.28 -12.23 0.21
CA ALA A 31 -13.73 -12.14 0.37
C ALA A 31 -14.28 -10.70 0.45
N GLY A 32 -13.42 -9.69 0.46
CA GLY A 32 -13.78 -8.31 0.76
C GLY A 32 -14.15 -8.11 2.24
N TYR A 33 -14.37 -6.87 2.64
CA TYR A 33 -14.83 -6.53 3.98
C TYR A 33 -16.17 -7.21 4.27
N ASN A 34 -17.19 -7.07 3.41
CA ASN A 34 -18.52 -7.62 3.66
C ASN A 34 -18.53 -9.16 3.74
N GLY A 35 -17.79 -9.83 2.85
CA GLY A 35 -17.74 -11.29 2.80
C GLY A 35 -16.84 -11.93 3.86
N GLY A 36 -15.77 -11.24 4.27
CA GLY A 36 -14.81 -11.77 5.23
C GLY A 36 -15.42 -12.13 6.59
N ARG A 37 -15.09 -13.29 7.14
CA ARG A 37 -15.68 -13.77 8.40
C ARG A 37 -14.63 -13.94 9.49
N ILE A 38 -14.93 -13.45 10.69
CA ILE A 38 -14.08 -13.66 11.89
C ILE A 38 -13.82 -15.15 12.13
N ASP A 39 -14.81 -16.02 11.88
CA ASP A 39 -14.63 -17.47 12.03
C ASP A 39 -13.60 -18.04 11.05
N SER A 40 -13.54 -17.52 9.82
CA SER A 40 -12.52 -17.90 8.83
C SER A 40 -11.14 -17.39 9.26
N ILE A 41 -11.05 -16.16 9.75
CA ILE A 41 -9.80 -15.56 10.24
C ILE A 41 -9.25 -16.34 11.44
N ALA A 42 -10.10 -16.70 12.39
CA ALA A 42 -9.74 -17.53 13.53
C ALA A 42 -9.15 -18.88 13.06
N ARG A 43 -9.84 -19.56 12.14
CA ARG A 43 -9.37 -20.83 11.56
C ARG A 43 -8.03 -20.68 10.86
N ARG A 44 -7.86 -19.63 10.05
CA ARG A 44 -6.65 -19.36 9.27
C ARG A 44 -5.46 -18.97 10.14
N SER A 45 -5.69 -18.20 11.21
CA SER A 45 -4.65 -17.83 12.18
C SER A 45 -4.26 -18.97 13.13
N GLY A 46 -5.04 -20.05 13.19
CA GLY A 46 -4.86 -21.13 14.16
C GLY A 46 -5.26 -20.74 15.59
N LEU A 47 -5.96 -19.63 15.76
CA LEU A 47 -6.36 -19.07 17.04
C LEU A 47 -7.88 -19.07 17.19
N ASN A 48 -8.39 -19.09 18.42
CA ASN A 48 -9.84 -19.11 18.63
C ASN A 48 -10.46 -17.71 18.43
N LYS A 49 -11.77 -17.70 18.15
CA LYS A 49 -12.57 -16.47 17.92
C LYS A 49 -12.51 -15.49 19.08
N GLN A 50 -12.50 -16.00 20.32
CA GLN A 50 -12.43 -15.17 21.52
C GLN A 50 -11.13 -14.38 21.57
N LEU A 51 -10.02 -14.94 21.08
CA LEU A 51 -8.73 -14.26 21.02
C LEU A 51 -8.71 -13.17 19.94
N VAL A 52 -9.39 -13.40 18.80
CA VAL A 52 -9.57 -12.37 17.77
C VAL A 52 -10.30 -11.15 18.34
N TYR A 53 -11.43 -11.36 19.02
CA TYR A 53 -12.16 -10.26 19.67
C TYR A 53 -11.39 -9.65 20.84
N TYR A 54 -10.61 -10.44 21.58
CA TYR A 54 -9.76 -9.90 22.65
C TYR A 54 -8.73 -8.91 22.12
N TYR A 55 -8.10 -9.18 20.98
CA TYR A 55 -7.06 -8.30 20.41
C TYR A 55 -7.62 -7.12 19.62
N PHE A 56 -8.72 -7.30 18.90
CA PHE A 56 -9.21 -6.30 17.95
C PHE A 56 -10.60 -5.75 18.28
N GLY A 57 -11.35 -6.34 19.21
CA GLY A 57 -12.65 -5.85 19.64
C GLY A 57 -13.78 -6.16 18.66
N SER A 58 -13.67 -5.72 17.41
CA SER A 58 -14.69 -5.90 16.37
C SER A 58 -14.09 -6.29 15.01
N LYS A 59 -14.95 -6.61 14.04
CA LYS A 59 -14.53 -6.84 12.65
C LYS A 59 -14.05 -5.55 11.99
N ASP A 60 -14.68 -4.42 12.32
CA ASP A 60 -14.34 -3.10 11.77
C ASP A 60 -12.96 -2.65 12.23
N ASP A 61 -12.68 -2.85 13.52
CA ASP A 61 -11.38 -2.55 14.11
C ASP A 61 -10.29 -3.48 13.57
N LEU A 62 -10.59 -4.76 13.36
CA LEU A 62 -9.65 -5.69 12.74
C LEU A 62 -9.38 -5.32 11.27
N TYR A 63 -10.41 -4.96 10.51
CA TYR A 63 -10.27 -4.54 9.12
C TYR A 63 -9.47 -3.23 9.01
N ARG A 64 -9.76 -2.25 9.87
CA ARG A 64 -8.99 -1.01 10.00
C ARG A 64 -7.53 -1.29 10.32
N ALA A 65 -7.25 -2.13 11.32
CA ALA A 65 -5.89 -2.50 11.68
C ALA A 65 -5.16 -3.20 10.53
N ALA A 66 -5.84 -4.04 9.75
CA ALA A 66 -5.27 -4.70 8.59
C ALA A 66 -4.92 -3.69 7.47
N LEU A 67 -5.81 -2.74 7.19
CA LEU A 67 -5.54 -1.64 6.24
C LEU A 67 -4.38 -0.75 6.72
N GLU A 68 -4.38 -0.33 7.98
CA GLU A 68 -3.32 0.49 8.57
C GLU A 68 -1.95 -0.20 8.49
N ALA A 69 -1.90 -1.52 8.72
CA ALA A 69 -0.68 -2.30 8.60
C ALA A 69 -0.17 -2.35 7.15
N ILE A 70 -1.07 -2.58 6.20
CA ILE A 70 -0.77 -2.56 4.75
C ILE A 70 -0.19 -1.19 4.34
N TYR A 71 -0.82 -0.10 4.76
CA TYR A 71 -0.34 1.26 4.49
C TYR A 71 1.01 1.55 5.17
N SER A 72 1.18 1.13 6.41
CA SER A 72 2.44 1.32 7.13
C SER A 72 3.60 0.58 6.46
N GLU A 73 3.34 -0.63 5.94
CA GLU A 73 4.34 -1.44 5.24
C GLU A 73 4.85 -0.76 3.96
N ILE A 74 3.94 -0.31 3.08
CA ILE A 74 4.36 0.36 1.83
C ILE A 74 5.10 1.67 2.13
N ARG A 75 4.65 2.43 3.14
CA ARG A 75 5.26 3.71 3.52
C ARG A 75 6.65 3.55 4.12
N LEU A 76 6.89 2.47 4.85
CA LEU A 76 8.21 2.14 5.35
C LEU A 76 9.16 1.85 4.18
N LYS A 77 8.74 0.99 3.24
CA LYS A 77 9.55 0.67 2.05
C LYS A 77 9.79 1.89 1.15
N GLU A 78 8.82 2.79 1.02
CA GLU A 78 8.98 4.04 0.28
C GLU A 78 10.04 4.96 0.90
N ARG A 79 10.15 5.00 2.23
CA ARG A 79 11.21 5.77 2.92
C ARG A 79 12.60 5.22 2.67
N GLU A 80 12.72 3.93 2.39
CA GLU A 80 13.98 3.24 2.11
C GLU A 80 14.46 3.44 0.66
N LEU A 81 13.65 4.06 -0.22
CA LEU A 81 14.02 4.29 -1.62
C LEU A 81 15.21 5.25 -1.80
N ASP A 82 15.48 6.08 -0.79
CA ASP A 82 16.56 7.07 -0.77
C ASP A 82 16.67 7.91 -2.06
N LEU A 83 15.53 8.40 -2.54
CA LEU A 83 15.41 9.11 -3.81
C LEU A 83 16.32 10.35 -3.93
N ARG A 84 16.79 10.89 -2.80
CA ARG A 84 17.61 12.11 -2.72
C ARG A 84 19.08 11.87 -3.08
N THR A 85 19.54 10.63 -3.11
CA THR A 85 20.94 10.29 -3.45
C THR A 85 21.12 9.92 -4.93
N LEU A 86 20.03 9.93 -5.70
CA LEU A 86 20.00 9.57 -7.11
C LEU A 86 19.86 10.81 -8.01
N PRO A 87 20.38 10.77 -9.25
CA PRO A 87 20.04 11.76 -10.27
C PRO A 87 18.51 11.90 -10.44
N PRO A 88 17.98 13.10 -10.74
CA PRO A 88 16.54 13.35 -10.72
C PRO A 88 15.70 12.38 -11.59
N GLU A 89 16.13 12.09 -12.83
CA GLU A 89 15.44 11.13 -13.71
C GLU A 89 15.48 9.69 -13.16
N GLU A 90 16.60 9.29 -12.56
CA GLU A 90 16.77 7.97 -11.94
C GLU A 90 15.90 7.84 -10.69
N ALA A 91 15.78 8.90 -9.88
CA ALA A 91 14.93 8.93 -8.71
C ALA A 91 13.45 8.74 -9.07
N ILE A 92 12.96 9.45 -10.09
CA ILE A 92 11.57 9.28 -10.56
C ILE A 92 11.36 7.88 -11.14
N THR A 93 12.33 7.36 -11.90
CA THR A 93 12.28 5.98 -12.41
C THR A 93 12.23 4.96 -11.27
N ARG A 94 13.06 5.14 -10.22
CA ARG A 94 13.08 4.28 -9.03
C ARG A 94 11.73 4.26 -8.31
N LEU A 95 11.06 5.40 -8.20
CA LEU A 95 9.73 5.50 -7.60
C LEU A 95 8.67 4.73 -8.41
N ILE A 96 8.70 4.85 -9.75
CA ILE A 96 7.82 4.11 -10.65
C ILE A 96 8.05 2.61 -10.53
N ASP A 97 9.32 2.18 -10.53
CA ASP A 97 9.72 0.79 -10.41
C ASP A 97 9.25 0.17 -9.11
N PHE A 98 9.48 0.89 -8.01
CA PHE A 98 9.00 0.50 -6.70
C PHE A 98 7.48 0.30 -6.71
N SER A 99 6.74 1.27 -7.25
CA SER A 99 5.27 1.23 -7.27
C SER A 99 4.75 0.03 -8.06
N LEU A 100 5.31 -0.25 -9.24
CA LEU A 100 4.95 -1.41 -10.05
C LEU A 100 5.30 -2.73 -9.36
N ASN A 101 6.52 -2.86 -8.86
CA ASN A 101 7.00 -4.10 -8.24
C ASN A 101 6.23 -4.43 -6.97
N TYR A 102 5.94 -3.41 -6.15
CA TYR A 102 5.15 -3.58 -4.94
C TYR A 102 3.74 -4.09 -5.30
N LEU A 103 3.05 -3.44 -6.24
CA LEU A 103 1.70 -3.85 -6.63
C LEU A 103 1.66 -5.23 -7.30
N ALA A 104 2.68 -5.60 -8.08
CA ALA A 104 2.79 -6.94 -8.67
C ALA A 104 2.93 -8.05 -7.61
N GLN A 105 3.53 -7.74 -6.47
CA GLN A 105 3.79 -8.70 -5.38
C GLN A 105 2.70 -8.71 -4.30
N HIS A 106 1.92 -7.64 -4.18
CA HIS A 106 0.97 -7.42 -3.08
C HIS A 106 -0.48 -7.30 -3.58
N ASN A 107 -1.05 -8.42 -4.06
CA ASN A 107 -2.45 -8.45 -4.51
C ASN A 107 -3.45 -8.15 -3.37
N GLU A 108 -3.10 -8.42 -2.11
CA GLU A 108 -3.91 -8.06 -0.94
C GLU A 108 -4.06 -6.55 -0.78
N PHE A 109 -2.99 -5.78 -1.03
CA PHE A 109 -3.02 -4.31 -1.02
C PHE A 109 -4.05 -3.81 -2.03
N ILE A 110 -3.97 -4.30 -3.27
CA ILE A 110 -4.84 -3.88 -4.37
C ILE A 110 -6.30 -4.14 -4.03
N ARG A 111 -6.62 -5.36 -3.58
CA ARG A 111 -8.01 -5.77 -3.35
C ARG A 111 -8.64 -5.07 -2.15
N MET A 112 -7.93 -5.00 -1.03
CA MET A 112 -8.46 -4.33 0.17
C MET A 112 -8.63 -2.83 -0.08
N LEU A 113 -7.70 -2.20 -0.79
CA LEU A 113 -7.83 -0.77 -1.13
C LEU A 113 -8.97 -0.53 -2.14
N ALA A 114 -9.14 -1.39 -3.14
CA ALA A 114 -10.25 -1.28 -4.07
C ALA A 114 -11.61 -1.45 -3.38
N ASP A 115 -11.73 -2.40 -2.45
CA ASP A 115 -12.95 -2.63 -1.66
C ASP A 115 -13.24 -1.45 -0.73
N GLU A 116 -12.22 -0.94 -0.04
CA GLU A 116 -12.35 0.25 0.81
C GLU A 116 -12.79 1.50 0.01
N ASN A 117 -12.21 1.72 -1.17
CA ASN A 117 -12.64 2.80 -2.07
C ASN A 117 -14.09 2.62 -2.54
N ALA A 118 -14.51 1.39 -2.87
CA ALA A 118 -15.88 1.10 -3.29
C ALA A 118 -16.90 1.36 -2.18
N MET A 119 -16.50 1.21 -0.91
CA MET A 119 -17.34 1.52 0.26
C MET A 119 -17.33 3.01 0.64
N GLY A 120 -16.56 3.86 -0.04
CA GLY A 120 -16.43 5.29 0.29
C GLY A 120 -15.44 5.58 1.41
N ALA A 121 -14.43 4.71 1.58
CA ALA A 121 -13.35 4.84 2.56
C ALA A 121 -13.78 5.00 4.04
N PRO A 122 -14.77 4.23 4.56
CA PRO A 122 -15.29 4.40 5.91
C PRO A 122 -14.29 4.05 7.03
N HIS A 123 -13.27 3.23 6.74
CA HIS A 123 -12.23 2.83 7.68
C HIS A 123 -10.97 3.69 7.56
N MET A 124 -10.92 4.63 6.61
CA MET A 124 -9.83 5.60 6.44
C MET A 124 -10.00 6.89 7.28
N GLN A 125 -11.02 6.95 8.17
CA GLN A 125 -11.50 8.19 8.80
C GLN A 125 -10.54 8.91 9.78
N ASN A 126 -9.33 8.40 10.01
CA ASN A 126 -8.27 9.13 10.73
C ASN A 126 -7.22 9.66 9.76
N ALA A 127 -7.62 10.64 8.94
CA ALA A 127 -6.76 11.27 7.95
C ALA A 127 -5.45 11.80 8.56
N GLU A 128 -5.45 12.30 9.80
CA GLU A 128 -4.25 12.85 10.46
C GLU A 128 -3.12 11.82 10.64
N THR A 129 -3.44 10.59 11.06
CA THR A 129 -2.46 9.52 11.24
C THR A 129 -1.90 9.05 9.89
N MET A 130 -2.74 9.00 8.87
CA MET A 130 -2.33 8.62 7.51
C MET A 130 -1.53 9.74 6.83
N LEU A 131 -1.91 11.00 7.02
CA LEU A 131 -1.22 12.20 6.52
C LEU A 131 0.20 12.31 7.09
N ALA A 132 0.39 12.06 8.39
CA ALA A 132 1.69 12.03 9.03
C ALA A 132 2.61 10.94 8.42
N THR A 133 2.01 9.86 7.93
CA THR A 133 2.73 8.75 7.31
C THR A 133 3.07 9.02 5.84
N ASN A 134 2.23 9.78 5.12
CA ASN A 134 2.40 10.18 3.71
C ASN A 134 3.43 11.32 3.51
N SER A 135 3.54 12.25 4.47
CA SER A 135 4.35 13.47 4.36
C SER A 135 5.83 13.26 3.94
N PRO A 136 6.53 12.20 4.39
CA PRO A 136 7.94 11.97 4.01
C PRO A 136 8.14 11.68 2.51
N LEU A 137 7.26 10.88 1.89
CA LEU A 137 7.40 10.54 0.47
C LEU A 137 7.22 11.78 -0.42
N ILE A 138 6.15 12.53 -0.19
CA ILE A 138 5.86 13.75 -0.94
C ILE A 138 7.00 14.77 -0.77
N SER A 139 7.59 14.85 0.43
CA SER A 139 8.76 15.68 0.69
C SER A 139 10.00 15.25 -0.10
N MET A 140 10.24 13.93 -0.22
CA MET A 140 11.32 13.39 -1.05
C MET A 140 11.10 13.70 -2.53
N ILE A 141 9.89 13.45 -3.05
CA ILE A 141 9.54 13.78 -4.44
C ILE A 141 9.74 15.27 -4.70
N GLY A 142 9.27 16.14 -3.80
CA GLY A 142 9.47 17.58 -3.94
C GLY A 142 10.94 18.00 -3.91
N ALA A 143 11.79 17.32 -3.15
CA ALA A 143 13.23 17.57 -3.17
C ALA A 143 13.86 17.15 -4.51
N THR A 144 13.53 15.97 -5.01
CA THR A 144 13.96 15.47 -6.33
C THR A 144 13.53 16.41 -7.46
N LEU A 145 12.29 16.91 -7.41
CA LEU A 145 11.77 17.86 -8.40
C LEU A 145 12.56 19.18 -8.38
N ARG A 146 12.80 19.76 -7.20
CA ARG A 146 13.59 21.00 -7.07
C ARG A 146 15.03 20.84 -7.57
N ASP A 147 15.64 19.68 -7.33
CA ASP A 147 16.98 19.39 -7.84
C ASP A 147 17.00 19.29 -9.37
N GLY A 148 16.05 18.57 -9.96
CA GLY A 148 15.91 18.50 -11.42
C GLY A 148 15.57 19.85 -12.07
N GLU A 149 14.78 20.69 -11.41
CA GLU A 149 14.52 22.07 -11.85
C GLU A 149 15.80 22.93 -11.83
N ALA A 150 16.61 22.83 -10.77
CA ALA A 150 17.87 23.57 -10.64
C ALA A 150 18.91 23.15 -11.69
N GLN A 151 18.88 21.88 -12.11
CA GLN A 151 19.74 21.34 -13.17
C GLN A 151 19.20 21.60 -14.58
N GLY A 152 18.00 22.17 -14.73
CA GLY A 152 17.36 22.40 -16.04
C GLY A 152 16.86 21.11 -16.71
N ILE A 153 16.78 20.01 -15.97
CA ILE A 153 16.29 18.71 -16.46
C ILE A 153 14.76 18.69 -16.42
N PHE A 154 14.18 19.23 -15.33
CA PHE A 154 12.74 19.27 -15.13
C PHE A 154 12.17 20.67 -15.32
N ARG A 155 10.96 20.74 -15.87
CA ARG A 155 10.18 21.97 -15.96
C ARG A 155 9.73 22.43 -14.58
N LYS A 156 9.50 23.73 -14.47
CA LYS A 156 8.98 24.36 -13.26
C LYS A 156 7.50 24.06 -13.03
N GLY A 157 7.08 24.16 -11.77
CA GLY A 157 5.67 24.16 -11.39
C GLY A 157 5.02 22.78 -11.44
N VAL A 158 5.80 21.73 -11.20
CA VAL A 158 5.28 20.37 -10.98
C VAL A 158 4.92 20.24 -9.51
N ASP A 159 3.65 19.97 -9.21
CA ASP A 159 3.23 19.66 -7.84
C ASP A 159 3.64 18.21 -7.46
N PRO A 160 4.34 17.99 -6.33
CA PRO A 160 4.80 16.66 -5.93
C PRO A 160 3.67 15.66 -5.64
N LEU A 161 2.53 16.14 -5.11
CA LEU A 161 1.37 15.30 -4.83
C LEU A 161 0.65 14.90 -6.11
N GLU A 162 0.46 15.82 -7.04
CA GLU A 162 -0.11 15.52 -8.36
C GLU A 162 0.72 14.50 -9.14
N LEU A 163 2.06 14.64 -9.08
CA LEU A 163 2.96 13.67 -9.69
C LEU A 163 2.82 12.28 -9.04
N TYR A 164 2.79 12.22 -7.71
CA TYR A 164 2.59 10.97 -6.99
C TYR A 164 1.24 10.33 -7.35
N ILE A 165 0.14 11.10 -7.34
CA ILE A 165 -1.19 10.61 -7.71
C ILE A 165 -1.19 10.08 -9.14
N SER A 166 -0.48 10.74 -10.06
CA SER A 166 -0.37 10.28 -11.45
C SER A 166 0.36 8.94 -11.54
N ILE A 167 1.51 8.79 -10.87
CA ILE A 167 2.28 7.54 -10.80
C ILE A 167 1.45 6.43 -10.15
N ALA A 168 0.84 6.71 -9.01
CA ALA A 168 -0.03 5.78 -8.29
C ALA A 168 -1.23 5.37 -9.16
N GLY A 169 -1.87 6.30 -9.86
CA GLY A 169 -2.99 6.03 -10.75
C GLY A 169 -2.61 5.11 -11.89
N MET A 170 -1.52 5.41 -12.59
CA MET A 170 -1.02 4.57 -13.70
C MET A 170 -0.66 3.15 -13.26
N THR A 171 -0.04 3.00 -12.09
CA THR A 171 0.40 1.70 -11.60
C THR A 171 -0.75 0.92 -10.95
N PHE A 172 -1.53 1.55 -10.07
CA PHE A 172 -2.67 0.92 -9.41
C PHE A 172 -3.77 0.51 -10.39
N PHE A 173 -4.15 1.38 -11.33
CA PHE A 173 -5.20 1.04 -12.31
C PHE A 173 -4.84 -0.23 -13.10
N TYR A 174 -3.58 -0.35 -13.52
CA TYR A 174 -3.09 -1.48 -14.29
C TYR A 174 -3.33 -2.81 -13.58
N PHE A 175 -3.01 -2.90 -12.29
CA PHE A 175 -3.20 -4.14 -11.53
C PHE A 175 -4.64 -4.32 -11.02
N ALA A 176 -5.27 -3.26 -10.52
CA ALA A 176 -6.63 -3.31 -9.99
C ALA A 176 -7.66 -3.70 -11.05
N ASN A 177 -7.46 -3.23 -12.30
CA ASN A 177 -8.37 -3.48 -13.41
C ASN A 177 -7.80 -4.49 -14.42
N GLY A 178 -6.61 -5.04 -14.17
CA GLY A 178 -5.86 -5.87 -15.12
C GLY A 178 -6.68 -7.04 -15.68
N LYS A 179 -7.48 -7.71 -14.84
CA LYS A 179 -8.37 -8.81 -15.28
C LYS A 179 -9.41 -8.35 -16.30
N THR A 180 -10.09 -7.23 -16.02
CA THR A 180 -11.12 -6.68 -16.92
C THR A 180 -10.52 -6.16 -18.21
N MET A 181 -9.40 -5.43 -18.10
CA MET A 181 -8.67 -4.92 -19.27
C MET A 181 -8.14 -6.07 -20.14
N SER A 182 -7.64 -7.15 -19.53
CA SER A 182 -7.21 -8.34 -20.27
C SER A 182 -8.34 -9.00 -21.05
N ALA A 183 -9.52 -9.12 -20.43
CA ALA A 183 -10.69 -9.70 -21.09
C ALA A 183 -11.19 -8.80 -22.24
N ILE A 184 -11.25 -7.48 -22.02
CA ILE A 184 -11.75 -6.52 -23.01
C ILE A 184 -10.81 -6.41 -24.21
N PHE A 185 -9.50 -6.36 -23.98
CA PHE A 185 -8.51 -6.08 -25.03
C PHE A 185 -7.79 -7.34 -25.55
N GLY A 186 -8.13 -8.53 -25.05
CA GLY A 186 -7.55 -9.79 -25.51
C GLY A 186 -6.06 -9.94 -25.25
N ARG A 187 -5.50 -9.25 -24.24
CA ARG A 187 -4.08 -9.28 -23.87
C ARG A 187 -3.90 -9.62 -22.40
N ASN A 188 -3.13 -10.66 -22.09
CA ASN A 188 -2.81 -10.99 -20.70
C ASN A 188 -1.90 -9.93 -20.08
N LEU A 189 -2.45 -9.09 -19.19
CA LEU A 189 -1.71 -8.04 -18.49
C LEU A 189 -0.97 -8.55 -17.25
N ALA A 190 -1.18 -9.81 -16.88
CA ALA A 190 -0.37 -10.48 -15.85
C ALA A 190 0.90 -11.13 -16.42
N ASP A 191 1.11 -11.09 -17.75
CA ASP A 191 2.34 -11.59 -18.37
C ASP A 191 3.53 -10.69 -18.00
N PRO A 192 4.62 -11.23 -17.43
CA PRO A 192 5.81 -10.45 -17.07
C PRO A 192 6.39 -9.60 -18.21
N ALA A 193 6.36 -10.08 -19.45
CA ALA A 193 6.85 -9.31 -20.60
C ALA A 193 5.93 -8.11 -20.92
N VAL A 194 4.63 -8.26 -20.66
CA VAL A 194 3.64 -7.20 -20.84
C VAL A 194 3.75 -6.16 -19.72
N ILE A 195 4.06 -6.59 -18.50
CA ILE A 195 4.35 -5.69 -17.37
C ILE A 195 5.62 -4.88 -17.66
N GLU A 196 6.70 -5.50 -18.14
CA GLU A 196 7.94 -4.77 -18.46
C GLU A 196 7.76 -3.78 -19.62
N SER A 197 6.97 -4.18 -20.64
CA SER A 197 6.58 -3.26 -21.71
C SER A 197 5.80 -2.06 -21.18
N TYR A 198 4.88 -2.27 -20.23
CA TYR A 198 4.13 -1.19 -19.59
C TYR A 198 5.00 -0.32 -18.69
N ARG A 199 5.95 -0.91 -17.96
CA ARG A 199 6.97 -0.18 -17.18
C ARG A 199 7.73 0.81 -18.05
N SER A 200 8.28 0.34 -19.17
CA SER A 200 9.00 1.20 -20.12
C SER A 200 8.11 2.34 -20.66
N HIS A 201 6.83 2.04 -20.92
CA HIS A 201 5.85 3.03 -21.38
C HIS A 201 5.61 4.14 -20.33
N ILE A 202 5.31 3.78 -19.08
CA ILE A 202 4.98 4.78 -18.04
C ILE A 202 6.21 5.57 -17.59
N VAL A 203 7.41 4.96 -17.54
CA VAL A 203 8.67 5.68 -17.27
C VAL A 203 8.88 6.76 -18.34
N THR A 204 8.75 6.38 -19.62
CA THR A 204 8.88 7.33 -20.73
C THR A 204 7.85 8.44 -20.65
N MET A 205 6.59 8.11 -20.36
CA MET A 205 5.51 9.08 -20.29
C MET A 205 5.70 10.10 -19.16
N VAL A 206 6.07 9.62 -17.96
CA VAL A 206 6.32 10.47 -16.80
C VAL A 206 7.54 11.37 -17.05
N LEU A 207 8.68 10.80 -17.43
CA LEU A 207 9.91 11.60 -17.63
C LEU A 207 9.73 12.64 -18.73
N LYS A 208 9.09 12.29 -19.85
CA LYS A 208 8.78 13.29 -20.89
C LYS A 208 7.83 14.39 -20.41
N GLY A 209 6.86 14.05 -19.57
CA GLY A 209 5.95 15.04 -18.96
C GLY A 209 6.62 15.99 -17.97
N LEU A 210 7.81 15.62 -17.46
CA LEU A 210 8.62 16.41 -16.54
C LEU A 210 9.66 17.28 -17.23
N ARG A 211 10.02 17.05 -18.49
CA ARG A 211 11.11 17.79 -19.17
C ARG A 211 10.83 19.29 -19.32
N ALA A 212 11.88 20.09 -19.17
CA ALA A 212 11.91 21.55 -19.35
C ALA A 212 11.66 22.00 -20.80
#